data_AF-A0A3M7M3V4-F1
#
_entry.id   AF-A0A3M7M3V4-F1
#
_cell.length_a   1.000
_cell.length_b   1.000
_cell.length_c   1.000
_cell.angle_alpha   90.00
_cell.angle_beta   90.00
_cell.angle_gamma   90.00
#
_symmetry.space_group_name_H-M   'P 1'
#
loop_
_entity.id
_entity.type
_entity.pdbx_description
1 polymer ?
#
loop_
_entity_poly.entity_id
_entity_poly.type
_entity_poly.pdbx_seq_one_letter_code
_entity_poly.pdbx_strand_id
1 'polypeptide(L)'
;MIRALAKEFTYPSLIPHVYTGVESLYPLLARMAAAAKETPSKRTPRRSTTTTTNYGHVSDTCTFSLVIVIFLLVYSRMKDVEVLPEQYNVWVDKAVRTVLGLPSSAKQCSGGCSKEEIMPVIEETMAMAQEEGWLQMQWFESVKPQEDGDENGNDYDDMEGVGMTGRVATSGQTKRLRSGGDGGSDYIGLGTMMQDATDYLGERQQQDYTMWKAKILARVQEMEIPA
;
A
#
# COMPACT_ATOMS: atom_id res chain seq x y z
N MET A 1 13.55 11.86 -4.27
CA MET A 1 14.09 11.52 -2.94
C MET A 1 14.35 10.02 -2.78
N ILE A 2 13.31 9.16 -2.75
CA ILE A 2 13.46 7.70 -2.57
C ILE A 2 14.48 7.06 -3.52
N ARG A 3 14.40 7.37 -4.82
CA ARG A 3 15.36 6.85 -5.83
C ARG A 3 16.81 7.28 -5.55
N ALA A 4 17.04 8.47 -5.00
CA ALA A 4 18.38 8.95 -4.68
C ALA A 4 18.95 8.21 -3.47
N LEU A 5 18.14 7.97 -2.44
CA LEU A 5 18.50 7.14 -1.29
C LEU A 5 18.83 5.70 -1.73
N ALA A 6 17.96 5.09 -2.54
CA ALA A 6 18.19 3.74 -3.06
C ALA A 6 19.50 3.63 -3.86
N LYS A 7 19.82 4.64 -4.67
CA LYS A 7 21.08 4.72 -5.41
C LYS A 7 22.28 4.85 -4.47
N GLU A 8 22.19 5.71 -3.45
CA GLU A 8 23.27 5.96 -2.50
C GLU A 8 23.59 4.73 -1.64
N PHE A 9 22.59 3.93 -1.31
CA PHE A 9 22.74 2.68 -0.55
C PHE A 9 22.89 1.45 -1.45
N THR A 10 23.01 1.64 -2.77
CA THR A 10 23.18 0.60 -3.79
C THR A 10 22.14 -0.53 -3.67
N TYR A 11 20.88 -0.16 -3.40
CA TYR A 11 19.82 -1.11 -3.09
C TYR A 11 18.51 -0.66 -3.75
N PRO A 12 18.31 -0.90 -5.05
CA PRO A 12 17.14 -0.41 -5.78
C PRO A 12 15.83 -1.13 -5.44
N SER A 13 15.90 -2.38 -4.99
CA SER A 13 14.74 -3.22 -4.65
C SER A 13 13.89 -2.66 -3.51
N LEU A 14 14.44 -1.77 -2.66
CA LEU A 14 13.68 -1.12 -1.58
C LEU A 14 12.69 -0.06 -2.08
N ILE A 15 12.87 0.48 -3.29
CA ILE A 15 12.07 1.61 -3.79
C ILE A 15 10.55 1.36 -3.69
N PRO A 16 10.00 0.24 -4.19
CA PRO A 16 8.56 -0.05 -4.08
C PRO A 16 8.08 -0.16 -2.62
N HIS A 17 8.88 -0.75 -1.74
CA HIS A 17 8.53 -0.91 -0.33
C HIS A 17 8.51 0.42 0.42
N VAL A 18 9.53 1.26 0.21
CA VAL A 18 9.59 2.60 0.80
C VAL A 18 8.45 3.47 0.29
N TYR A 19 8.15 3.41 -1.02
CA TYR A 19 7.04 4.16 -1.59
C TYR A 19 5.70 3.75 -0.96
N THR A 20 5.44 2.44 -0.87
CA THR A 20 4.22 1.90 -0.24
C THR A 20 4.10 2.32 1.22
N GLY A 21 5.20 2.26 1.99
CA GLY A 21 5.21 2.71 3.38
C GLY A 21 4.87 4.19 3.53
N VAL A 22 5.47 5.04 2.68
CA VAL A 22 5.22 6.50 2.72
C VAL A 22 3.77 6.80 2.36
N GLU A 23 3.22 6.20 1.31
CA GLU A 23 1.81 6.37 0.92
C GLU A 23 0.84 5.89 2.02
N SER A 24 1.20 4.83 2.74
CA SER A 24 0.38 4.29 3.83
C SER A 24 0.37 5.20 5.07
N LEU A 25 1.52 5.81 5.40
CA LEU A 25 1.71 6.56 6.64
C LEU A 25 1.48 8.06 6.50
N TYR A 26 1.67 8.63 5.31
CA TYR A 26 1.50 10.06 5.08
C TYR A 26 0.09 10.58 5.45
N PRO A 27 -1.02 9.89 5.09
CA PRO A 27 -2.36 10.27 5.51
C PRO A 27 -2.56 10.24 7.04
N LEU A 28 -1.90 9.30 7.74
CA LEU A 28 -1.97 9.18 9.18
C LEU A 28 -1.28 10.38 9.86
N LEU A 29 -0.08 10.73 9.40
CA LEU A 29 0.65 11.90 9.88
C LEU A 29 -0.07 13.21 9.60
N ALA A 30 -0.64 13.37 8.41
CA ALA A 30 -1.42 14.55 8.06
C ALA A 30 -2.65 14.74 8.97
N ARG A 31 -3.31 13.63 9.37
CA ARG A 31 -4.43 13.67 10.32
C ARG A 31 -3.98 14.04 11.74
N MET A 32 -2.86 13.46 12.21
CA MET A 32 -2.31 13.78 13.53
C MET A 32 -1.86 15.26 13.61
N ALA A 33 -1.21 15.76 12.57
CA ALA A 33 -0.79 17.15 12.48
C ALA A 33 -1.98 18.13 12.45
N ALA A 34 -3.10 17.74 11.83
CA ALA A 34 -4.35 18.50 11.88
C ALA A 34 -4.97 18.48 13.28
N ALA A 35 -5.03 17.31 13.93
CA ALA A 35 -5.61 17.15 15.27
C ALA A 35 -4.83 17.92 16.34
N ALA A 36 -3.51 17.99 16.26
CA ALA A 36 -2.68 18.77 17.18
C ALA A 36 -2.98 20.28 17.12
N LYS A 37 -3.35 20.80 15.94
CA LYS A 37 -3.74 22.20 15.74
C LYS A 37 -5.13 22.54 16.28
N GLU A 38 -5.99 21.53 16.47
CA GLU A 38 -7.39 21.69 16.91
C GLU A 38 -7.56 21.63 18.44
N THR A 39 -6.50 21.73 19.23
CA THR A 39 -6.61 21.69 20.71
C THR A 39 -7.60 22.79 21.20
N PRO A 40 -8.71 22.40 21.87
CA PRO A 40 -9.85 23.28 22.06
C PRO A 40 -9.63 24.21 23.26
N SER A 41 -9.03 25.38 23.03
CA SER A 41 -9.17 26.50 23.96
C SER A 41 -10.42 27.31 23.59
N LYS A 42 -11.49 27.06 24.36
CA LYS A 42 -12.80 27.77 24.40
C LYS A 42 -13.82 27.52 23.29
N ARG A 43 -14.83 26.70 23.64
CA ARG A 43 -16.27 26.79 23.34
C ARG A 43 -16.69 27.63 22.11
N THR A 44 -17.20 26.95 21.07
CA THR A 44 -18.51 27.28 20.46
C THR A 44 -19.03 26.07 19.66
N PRO A 45 -20.29 25.62 19.81
CA PRO A 45 -20.82 24.56 18.98
C PRO A 45 -21.40 25.16 17.70
N ARG A 46 -20.78 24.88 16.55
CA ARG A 46 -21.46 25.09 15.26
C ARG A 46 -21.20 23.93 14.31
N ARG A 47 -22.21 23.05 14.29
CA ARG A 47 -22.49 22.03 13.28
C ARG A 47 -22.23 22.58 11.87
N SER A 48 -21.24 22.01 11.18
CA SER A 48 -21.03 22.20 9.74
C SER A 48 -20.50 20.90 9.14
N THR A 49 -21.40 20.17 8.50
CA THR A 49 -21.15 19.00 7.66
C THR A 49 -20.49 19.43 6.36
N THR A 50 -19.19 19.17 6.22
CA THR A 50 -18.49 18.97 4.95
C THR A 50 -17.18 18.24 5.27
N THR A 51 -17.14 16.94 5.00
CA THR A 51 -15.93 16.12 4.95
C THR A 51 -15.12 16.52 3.73
N THR A 52 -14.50 17.70 3.79
CA THR A 52 -13.37 18.03 2.92
C THR A 52 -12.16 17.48 3.64
N THR A 53 -11.54 16.44 3.09
CA THR A 53 -10.29 15.86 3.58
C THR A 53 -9.17 16.88 3.39
N ASN A 54 -9.16 17.94 4.21
CA ASN A 54 -8.04 18.84 4.32
C ASN A 54 -6.96 18.06 5.07
N TYR A 55 -6.12 17.35 4.33
CA TYR A 55 -4.86 16.85 4.86
C TYR A 55 -4.14 18.06 5.47
N GLY A 56 -3.95 18.06 6.79
CA GLY A 56 -3.23 19.13 7.45
C GLY A 56 -1.88 19.33 6.77
N HIS A 57 -1.48 20.56 6.51
CA HIS A 57 -0.18 20.85 5.89
C HIS A 57 0.94 20.26 6.77
N VAL A 58 1.50 19.14 6.34
CA VAL A 58 2.69 18.50 6.91
C VAL A 58 3.90 19.31 6.48
N SER A 59 4.81 19.62 7.39
CA SER A 59 6.03 20.36 7.03
C SER A 59 6.93 19.53 6.11
N ASP A 60 7.74 20.19 5.28
CA ASP A 60 8.72 19.51 4.44
C ASP A 60 9.73 18.72 5.29
N THR A 61 10.11 19.24 6.46
CA THR A 61 10.95 18.54 7.44
C THR A 61 10.35 17.23 7.89
N CYS A 62 9.05 17.20 8.21
CA CYS A 62 8.35 15.98 8.60
C CYS A 62 8.26 14.99 7.43
N THR A 63 8.03 15.49 6.21
CA THR A 63 8.03 14.64 5.01
C THR A 63 9.41 14.01 4.76
N PHE A 64 10.49 14.76 4.91
CA PHE A 64 11.85 14.23 4.77
C PHE A 64 12.19 13.21 5.85
N SER A 65 11.87 13.52 7.11
CA SER A 65 12.07 12.59 8.23
C SER A 65 11.29 11.30 8.04
N LEU A 66 10.04 11.38 7.59
CA LEU A 66 9.22 10.21 7.28
C LEU A 66 9.88 9.31 6.23
N VAL A 67 10.33 9.89 5.11
CA VAL A 67 10.96 9.09 4.06
C VAL A 67 12.28 8.48 4.54
N ILE A 68 13.07 9.20 5.33
CA ILE A 68 14.33 8.67 5.90
C ILE A 68 14.05 7.51 6.87
N VAL A 69 13.10 7.67 7.79
CA VAL A 69 12.74 6.63 8.77
C VAL A 69 12.24 5.37 8.08
N ILE A 70 11.27 5.51 7.16
CA ILE A 70 10.74 4.36 6.41
C ILE A 70 11.83 3.71 5.58
N PHE A 71 12.69 4.50 4.93
CA PHE A 71 13.83 3.97 4.19
C PHE A 71 14.75 3.12 5.08
N LEU A 72 15.11 3.62 6.27
CA LEU A 72 16.01 2.90 7.18
C LEU A 72 15.38 1.63 7.74
N LEU A 73 14.08 1.65 8.06
CA LEU A 73 13.34 0.47 8.54
C LEU A 73 13.26 -0.61 7.46
N VAL A 74 12.92 -0.23 6.23
CA VAL A 74 12.86 -1.17 5.11
C VAL A 74 14.25 -1.70 4.79
N TYR A 75 15.25 -0.82 4.76
CA TYR A 75 16.63 -1.18 4.45
C TYR A 75 17.21 -2.16 5.48
N SER A 76 17.02 -1.91 6.78
CA SER A 76 17.47 -2.85 7.83
C SER A 76 16.76 -4.20 7.73
N ARG A 77 15.45 -4.18 7.44
CA ARG A 77 14.65 -5.40 7.29
C ARG A 77 15.07 -6.23 6.08
N MET A 78 15.33 -5.59 4.94
CA MET A 78 15.75 -6.28 3.72
C MET A 78 17.19 -6.80 3.80
N LYS A 79 18.08 -6.08 4.50
CA LYS A 79 19.45 -6.52 4.79
C LYS A 79 19.55 -7.64 5.81
N ASP A 80 18.52 -7.83 6.64
CA ASP A 80 18.51 -8.79 7.75
C ASP A 80 19.72 -8.65 8.69
N VAL A 81 20.12 -7.40 8.96
CA VAL A 81 21.24 -7.07 9.85
C VAL A 81 20.72 -6.45 11.14
N GLU A 82 21.20 -6.95 12.28
CA GLU A 82 21.04 -6.26 13.57
C GLU A 82 21.80 -4.94 13.55
N VAL A 83 21.06 -3.82 13.59
CA VAL A 83 21.63 -2.48 13.46
C VAL A 83 22.21 -2.03 14.81
N LEU A 84 23.53 -1.97 14.91
CA LEU A 84 24.21 -1.36 16.06
C LEU A 84 23.97 0.17 16.08
N PRO A 85 23.97 0.82 17.26
CA PRO A 85 23.74 2.27 17.35
C PRO A 85 24.72 3.12 16.53
N GLU A 86 25.99 2.71 16.47
CA GLU A 86 27.02 3.39 15.67
C GLU A 86 26.73 3.31 14.17
N GLN A 87 26.28 2.14 13.71
CA GLN A 87 25.91 1.90 12.32
C GLN A 87 24.64 2.66 11.94
N TYR A 88 23.67 2.71 12.85
CA TYR A 88 22.46 3.53 12.68
C TYR A 88 22.82 5.00 12.47
N ASN A 89 23.70 5.57 13.30
CA ASN A 89 24.13 6.97 13.17
C ASN A 89 24.80 7.25 11.82
N VAL A 90 25.63 6.32 11.32
CA VAL A 90 26.24 6.43 9.99
C VAL A 90 25.18 6.39 8.90
N TRP A 91 24.19 5.51 8.99
CA TRP A 91 23.12 5.40 8.01
C TRP A 91 22.20 6.62 8.01
N VAL A 92 21.82 7.14 9.18
CA VAL A 92 21.01 8.35 9.31
C VAL A 92 21.76 9.55 8.72
N ASP A 93 23.02 9.76 9.10
CA ASP A 93 23.82 10.87 8.58
C ASP A 93 23.98 10.78 7.06
N LYS A 94 24.21 9.57 6.52
CA LYS A 94 24.26 9.33 5.08
C LYS A 94 22.93 9.68 4.42
N ALA A 95 21.81 9.18 4.94
CA ALA A 95 20.49 9.42 4.39
C ALA A 95 20.10 10.90 4.42
N VAL A 96 20.36 11.59 5.54
CA VAL A 96 20.11 13.04 5.68
C VAL A 96 20.91 13.83 4.66
N ARG A 97 22.21 13.53 4.49
CA ARG A 97 23.04 14.19 3.47
C ARG A 97 22.50 13.96 2.07
N THR A 98 22.05 12.75 1.74
CA THR A 98 21.46 12.45 0.43
C THR A 98 20.17 13.24 0.19
N VAL A 99 19.30 13.33 1.19
CA VAL A 99 18.03 14.07 1.07
C VAL A 99 18.28 15.57 0.95
N LEU A 100 19.16 16.12 1.78
CA LEU A 100 19.50 17.55 1.77
C LEU A 100 20.32 17.97 0.55
N GLY A 101 21.13 17.07 -0.02
CA GLY A 101 21.91 17.33 -1.23
C GLY A 101 21.10 17.38 -2.53
N LEU A 102 19.81 17.05 -2.50
CA LEU A 102 18.96 17.07 -3.70
C LEU A 102 18.55 18.50 -4.08
N PRO A 103 18.53 18.85 -5.38
CA PRO A 103 18.06 20.17 -5.82
C PRO A 103 16.56 20.40 -5.53
N SER A 104 15.79 19.32 -5.29
CA SER A 104 14.37 19.39 -4.93
C SER A 104 14.16 19.83 -3.48
N SER A 105 15.03 19.43 -2.54
CA SER A 105 14.88 19.82 -1.13
C SER A 105 15.18 21.31 -0.93
N ALA A 106 16.12 21.86 -1.69
CA ALA A 106 16.40 23.30 -1.74
C ALA A 106 15.24 24.13 -2.32
N LYS A 107 14.36 23.54 -3.15
CA LYS A 107 13.19 24.22 -3.72
C LYS A 107 11.94 24.10 -2.86
N GLN A 108 11.80 23.00 -2.10
CA GLN A 108 10.67 22.77 -1.21
C GLN A 108 10.80 23.57 0.08
N CYS A 109 11.98 23.58 0.72
CA CYS A 109 12.18 24.36 1.94
C CYS A 109 12.41 25.85 1.61
N SER A 110 11.41 26.71 1.86
CA SER A 110 11.51 28.16 1.65
C SER A 110 12.56 28.87 2.52
N GLY A 111 13.19 28.16 3.47
CA GLY A 111 14.26 28.65 4.34
C GLY A 111 15.52 27.77 4.39
N GLY A 112 15.58 26.70 3.57
CA GLY A 112 16.64 25.69 3.63
C GLY A 112 16.53 24.81 4.87
N CYS A 113 16.14 23.54 4.70
CA CYS A 113 16.10 22.60 5.82
C CYS A 113 17.53 22.21 6.21
N SER A 114 17.95 22.48 7.44
CA SER A 114 19.28 22.12 7.94
C SER A 114 19.30 20.71 8.54
N LYS A 115 20.50 20.13 8.71
CA LYS A 115 20.65 18.84 9.38
C LYS A 115 20.14 18.93 10.83
N GLU A 116 20.46 20.03 11.49
CA GLU A 116 20.12 20.32 12.88
C GLU A 116 18.60 20.39 13.11
N GLU A 117 17.84 20.78 12.09
CA GLU A 117 16.37 20.81 12.14
C GLU A 117 15.73 19.44 11.88
N ILE A 118 16.30 18.64 10.97
CA ILE A 118 15.71 17.36 10.56
C ILE A 118 16.01 16.25 11.57
N MET A 119 17.20 16.23 12.16
CA MET A 119 17.63 15.20 13.13
C MET A 119 16.63 14.98 14.29
N PRO A 120 16.18 16.01 15.05
CA PRO A 120 15.22 15.78 16.13
C PRO A 120 13.88 15.26 15.62
N VAL A 121 13.44 15.68 14.43
CA VAL A 121 12.20 15.19 13.81
C VAL A 121 12.35 13.73 13.38
N ILE A 122 13.53 13.29 12.92
CA ILE A 122 13.81 11.88 12.64
C ILE A 122 13.68 11.04 13.90
N GLU A 123 14.26 11.49 15.02
CA GLU A 123 14.18 10.79 16.31
C GLU A 123 12.73 10.69 16.79
N GLU A 124 11.98 11.78 16.73
CA GLU A 124 10.54 11.81 17.05
C GLU A 124 9.74 10.87 16.14
N THR A 125 10.00 10.89 14.83
CA THR A 125 9.31 10.03 13.86
C THR A 125 9.64 8.55 14.10
N MET A 126 10.87 8.24 14.50
CA MET A 126 11.29 6.88 14.84
C MET A 126 10.62 6.39 16.13
N ALA A 127 10.49 7.25 17.15
CA ALA A 127 9.74 6.92 18.36
C ALA A 127 8.25 6.67 18.02
N MET A 128 7.65 7.53 17.20
CA MET A 128 6.27 7.36 16.73
C MET A 128 6.08 6.03 15.99
N ALA A 129 7.05 5.61 15.18
CA ALA A 129 6.98 4.32 14.49
C ALA A 129 6.87 3.12 15.45
N GLN A 130 7.49 3.22 16.63
CA GLN A 130 7.42 2.21 17.68
C GLN A 130 6.09 2.26 18.43
N GLU A 131 5.63 3.46 18.78
CA GLU A 131 4.40 3.67 19.57
C GLU A 131 3.12 3.32 18.78
N GLU A 132 3.06 3.72 17.51
CA GLU A 132 1.90 3.52 16.63
C GLU A 132 1.93 2.17 15.90
N GLY A 133 2.92 1.32 16.21
CA GLY A 133 3.02 -0.04 15.68
C GLY A 133 3.19 -0.12 14.17
N TRP A 134 4.01 0.77 13.58
CA TRP A 134 4.21 0.79 12.12
C TRP A 134 4.81 -0.52 11.59
N LEU A 135 5.61 -1.20 12.41
CA LEU A 135 6.25 -2.47 12.08
C LEU A 135 5.27 -3.66 12.04
N GLN A 136 4.09 -3.50 12.63
CA GLN A 136 3.01 -4.49 12.64
C GLN A 136 1.97 -4.22 11.55
N MET A 137 2.20 -3.21 10.71
CA MET A 137 1.32 -2.93 9.58
C MET A 137 1.62 -3.88 8.42
N GLN A 138 0.56 -4.25 7.67
CA GLN A 138 0.65 -5.17 6.54
C GLN A 138 1.68 -4.75 5.48
N TRP A 139 1.85 -3.44 5.26
CA TRP A 139 2.83 -2.94 4.30
C TRP A 139 4.27 -3.30 4.72
N PHE A 140 4.59 -3.29 6.02
CA PHE A 140 5.92 -3.61 6.53
C PHE A 140 6.11 -5.12 6.66
N GLU A 141 5.07 -5.87 7.06
CA GLU A 141 5.11 -7.34 7.10
C GLU A 141 5.42 -7.97 5.73
N SER A 142 5.02 -7.29 4.64
CA SER A 142 5.32 -7.71 3.28
C SER A 142 6.81 -7.59 2.90
N VAL A 143 7.59 -6.83 3.66
CA VAL A 143 9.02 -6.62 3.41
C VAL A 143 9.80 -7.83 3.94
N LYS A 144 10.37 -8.59 3.02
CA LYS A 144 11.18 -9.77 3.31
C LYS A 144 12.67 -9.45 3.18
N PRO A 145 13.54 -10.11 3.96
CA PRO A 145 14.97 -10.18 3.67
C PRO A 145 15.20 -10.53 2.20
N GLN A 146 16.06 -9.79 1.53
CA GLN A 146 16.58 -10.22 0.25
C GLN A 146 17.79 -11.10 0.55
N GLU A 147 17.73 -12.37 0.16
CA GLU A 147 18.94 -13.20 0.19
C GLU A 147 19.95 -12.57 -0.77
N ASP A 148 21.15 -12.25 -0.29
CA ASP A 148 22.28 -11.72 -1.06
C ASP A 148 22.85 -12.79 -2.03
N GLY A 149 21.97 -13.51 -2.74
CA GLY A 149 22.25 -14.71 -3.52
C GLY A 149 22.13 -14.53 -5.04
N ASP A 150 21.81 -13.34 -5.54
CA ASP A 150 21.82 -13.10 -6.99
C ASP A 150 22.57 -11.81 -7.35
N GLU A 151 23.89 -11.91 -7.32
CA GLU A 151 24.82 -10.95 -7.92
C GLU A 151 24.80 -11.00 -9.48
N ASN A 152 23.86 -11.71 -10.10
CA ASN A 152 23.64 -11.61 -11.54
C ASN A 152 22.43 -10.72 -11.83
N GLY A 153 22.72 -9.45 -12.11
CA GLY A 153 21.74 -8.54 -12.68
C GLY A 153 21.21 -9.04 -14.01
N ASN A 154 19.98 -9.57 -14.01
CA ASN A 154 19.00 -9.45 -15.09
C ASN A 154 17.68 -10.10 -14.65
N ASP A 155 16.83 -9.35 -13.96
CA ASP A 155 15.39 -9.59 -13.99
C ASP A 155 14.66 -8.25 -14.06
N TYR A 156 14.98 -7.53 -15.13
CA TYR A 156 14.18 -6.44 -15.67
C TYR A 156 13.89 -6.80 -17.12
N ASP A 157 13.12 -7.86 -17.37
CA ASP A 157 12.44 -8.09 -18.66
C ASP A 157 11.50 -9.32 -18.57
N ASP A 158 10.33 -9.14 -17.95
CA ASP A 158 9.14 -9.89 -18.37
C ASP A 158 7.91 -8.98 -18.40
N MET A 159 8.00 -7.92 -19.20
CA MET A 159 6.87 -7.12 -19.66
C MET A 159 7.17 -6.57 -21.06
N GLU A 160 6.95 -7.37 -22.10
CA GLU A 160 6.37 -7.00 -23.41
C GLU A 160 6.62 -8.07 -24.47
N GLY A 161 5.57 -8.59 -25.12
CA GLY A 161 5.77 -9.35 -26.36
C GLY A 161 4.63 -10.26 -26.80
N VAL A 162 3.55 -9.67 -27.32
CA VAL A 162 2.58 -10.38 -28.18
C VAL A 162 3.33 -10.95 -29.40
N GLY A 163 3.49 -12.27 -29.45
CA GLY A 163 4.03 -13.01 -30.60
C GLY A 163 3.05 -14.07 -31.07
N MET A 164 2.36 -13.80 -32.17
CA MET A 164 1.49 -14.75 -32.87
C MET A 164 2.27 -15.96 -33.43
N THR A 165 1.62 -17.13 -33.32
CA THR A 165 1.65 -18.27 -34.24
C THR A 165 2.97 -19.01 -34.50
N GLY A 166 3.03 -20.26 -34.05
CA GLY A 166 4.01 -21.25 -34.49
C GLY A 166 3.80 -22.62 -33.86
N ARG A 167 2.73 -23.33 -34.26
CA ARG A 167 2.48 -24.75 -33.93
C ARG A 167 3.69 -25.63 -34.32
N VAL A 168 4.11 -26.55 -33.44
CA VAL A 168 4.13 -28.01 -33.68
C VAL A 168 4.00 -28.73 -32.32
N ALA A 169 3.16 -29.76 -32.32
CA ALA A 169 2.62 -30.49 -31.19
C ALA A 169 3.57 -31.57 -30.64
N THR A 170 3.40 -31.91 -29.35
CA THR A 170 3.38 -33.31 -28.89
C THR A 170 2.48 -33.48 -27.67
N SER A 171 1.30 -34.07 -27.93
CA SER A 171 0.56 -35.07 -27.15
C SER A 171 0.88 -35.26 -25.66
N GLY A 172 -0.12 -35.07 -24.79
CA GLY A 172 -0.07 -35.53 -23.40
C GLY A 172 -1.36 -35.34 -22.60
N GLN A 173 -2.31 -36.25 -22.78
CA GLN A 173 -3.38 -36.64 -21.85
C GLN A 173 -4.35 -35.57 -21.28
N THR A 174 -5.56 -35.62 -21.82
CA THR A 174 -6.83 -35.33 -21.17
C THR A 174 -6.91 -35.85 -19.72
N LYS A 175 -7.04 -34.94 -18.75
CA LYS A 175 -7.80 -35.18 -17.52
C LYS A 175 -8.72 -34.00 -17.26
N ARG A 176 -9.98 -34.19 -17.64
CA ARG A 176 -11.11 -33.41 -17.16
C ARG A 176 -11.16 -33.53 -15.64
N LEU A 177 -10.94 -32.43 -14.93
CA LEU A 177 -11.39 -32.28 -13.55
C LEU A 177 -12.61 -31.37 -13.56
N ARG A 178 -13.76 -32.01 -13.70
CA ARG A 178 -15.02 -31.51 -13.17
C ARG A 178 -15.05 -31.84 -11.69
N SER A 179 -15.08 -30.81 -10.85
CA SER A 179 -15.68 -30.71 -9.51
C SER A 179 -15.03 -29.49 -8.88
N GLY A 180 -15.75 -28.41 -8.56
CA GLY A 180 -17.05 -28.41 -7.92
C GLY A 180 -16.83 -27.77 -6.57
N GLY A 181 -17.18 -26.49 -6.43
CA GLY A 181 -16.95 -25.72 -5.21
C GLY A 181 -17.09 -24.24 -5.51
N ASP A 182 -18.31 -23.76 -5.33
CA ASP A 182 -18.64 -22.46 -4.74
C ASP A 182 -17.56 -21.36 -4.89
N GLY A 183 -17.77 -20.49 -5.87
CA GLY A 183 -16.88 -19.38 -6.12
C GLY A 183 -17.57 -18.43 -7.07
N GLY A 184 -18.60 -17.74 -6.54
CA GLY A 184 -19.05 -16.49 -7.14
C GLY A 184 -17.82 -15.67 -7.48
N SER A 185 -17.68 -15.35 -8.76
CA SER A 185 -16.61 -14.51 -9.26
C SER A 185 -16.75 -13.14 -8.60
N ASP A 186 -16.03 -12.92 -7.50
CA ASP A 186 -15.85 -11.62 -6.86
C ASP A 186 -14.90 -10.70 -7.67
N TYR A 187 -14.82 -10.92 -8.99
CA TYR A 187 -14.16 -10.04 -9.95
C TYR A 187 -15.14 -9.09 -10.64
N ILE A 188 -16.24 -8.72 -9.98
CA ILE A 188 -17.12 -7.64 -10.42
C ILE A 188 -16.41 -6.31 -10.13
N GLY A 189 -15.60 -5.82 -11.07
CA GLY A 189 -15.06 -4.46 -10.99
C GLY A 189 -13.71 -4.21 -11.67
N LEU A 190 -13.02 -5.23 -12.16
CA LEU A 190 -11.80 -5.04 -12.96
C LEU A 190 -12.16 -5.24 -14.42
N GLY A 191 -12.14 -4.13 -15.19
CA GLY A 191 -12.46 -4.03 -16.62
C GLY A 191 -11.58 -4.90 -17.51
N THR A 192 -11.69 -6.22 -17.35
CA THR A 192 -11.11 -7.24 -18.20
C THR A 192 -12.17 -7.60 -19.23
N MET A 193 -11.85 -7.38 -20.50
CA MET A 193 -12.75 -7.57 -21.65
C MET A 193 -13.14 -9.05 -21.90
N MET A 194 -12.78 -9.95 -20.98
CA MET A 194 -13.05 -11.39 -21.02
C MET A 194 -13.68 -11.87 -19.71
N GLN A 195 -14.76 -11.22 -19.28
CA GLN A 195 -15.63 -11.84 -18.29
C GLN A 195 -16.53 -12.83 -19.03
N ASP A 196 -16.48 -14.11 -18.62
CA ASP A 196 -17.47 -15.10 -19.06
C ASP A 196 -18.87 -14.55 -18.75
N ALA A 197 -19.71 -14.45 -19.77
CA ALA A 197 -21.07 -13.94 -19.59
C ALA A 197 -21.80 -14.84 -18.58
N THR A 198 -22.18 -14.26 -17.45
CA THR A 198 -23.03 -14.95 -16.47
C THR A 198 -24.30 -15.39 -17.16
N ASP A 199 -24.47 -16.70 -17.37
CA ASP A 199 -25.67 -17.25 -17.97
C ASP A 199 -26.81 -17.21 -16.95
N TYR A 200 -27.54 -16.09 -16.94
CA TYR A 200 -28.73 -15.89 -16.12
C TYR A 200 -29.91 -16.79 -16.54
N LEU A 201 -29.80 -17.50 -17.67
CA LEU A 201 -30.81 -18.43 -18.17
C LEU A 201 -30.41 -19.90 -18.00
N GLY A 202 -29.28 -20.18 -17.36
CA GLY A 202 -28.84 -21.54 -17.09
C GLY A 202 -29.87 -22.33 -16.27
N GLU A 203 -30.00 -23.62 -16.55
CA GLU A 203 -31.01 -24.51 -15.94
C GLU A 203 -30.99 -24.48 -14.41
N ARG A 204 -29.81 -24.30 -13.80
CA ARG A 204 -29.62 -24.14 -12.35
C ARG A 204 -30.21 -22.83 -11.82
N GLN A 205 -29.97 -21.71 -12.52
CA GLN A 205 -30.51 -20.39 -12.14
C GLN A 205 -32.04 -20.37 -12.27
N GLN A 206 -32.60 -21.05 -13.27
CA GLN A 206 -34.06 -21.19 -13.42
C GLN A 206 -34.68 -21.97 -12.25
N GLN A 207 -34.04 -23.05 -11.79
CA GLN A 207 -34.50 -23.81 -10.63
C GLN A 207 -34.44 -22.95 -9.35
N ASP A 208 -33.34 -22.23 -9.12
CA ASP A 208 -33.21 -21.33 -7.97
C ASP A 208 -34.24 -20.20 -8.01
N TYR A 209 -34.51 -19.63 -9.20
CA TYR A 209 -35.56 -18.64 -9.40
C TYR A 209 -36.96 -19.21 -9.10
N THR A 210 -37.27 -20.43 -9.52
CA THR A 210 -38.58 -21.04 -9.21
C THR A 210 -38.77 -21.29 -7.71
N MET A 211 -37.72 -21.74 -7.00
CA MET A 211 -37.76 -21.91 -5.55
C MET A 211 -37.92 -20.57 -4.83
N TRP A 212 -37.16 -19.55 -5.24
CA TRP A 212 -37.29 -18.21 -4.70
C TRP A 212 -38.70 -17.64 -4.93
N LYS A 213 -39.21 -17.76 -6.15
CA LYS A 213 -40.55 -17.26 -6.52
C LYS A 213 -41.66 -17.95 -5.71
N ALA A 214 -41.58 -19.27 -5.54
CA ALA A 214 -42.54 -20.01 -4.72
C ALA A 214 -42.53 -19.54 -3.25
N LYS A 215 -41.34 -19.31 -2.69
CA LYS A 215 -41.19 -18.80 -1.31
C LYS A 215 -41.77 -17.38 -1.15
N ILE A 216 -41.57 -16.50 -2.12
CA ILE A 216 -42.12 -15.14 -2.08
C ILE A 216 -43.64 -15.18 -2.23
N LEU A 217 -44.18 -15.97 -3.16
CA LEU A 217 -45.63 -16.11 -3.34
C LEU A 217 -46.33 -16.68 -2.10
N ALA A 218 -45.72 -17.67 -1.43
CA ALA A 218 -46.25 -18.20 -0.18
C ALA A 218 -46.33 -17.12 0.91
N ARG A 219 -45.28 -16.29 1.04
CA ARG A 219 -45.29 -15.16 1.98
C ARG A 219 -46.33 -14.10 1.63
N VAL A 220 -46.52 -13.81 0.35
CA VAL A 220 -47.58 -12.88 -0.07
C VAL A 220 -48.94 -13.44 0.28
N GLN A 221 -49.19 -14.73 0.03
CA GLN A 221 -50.46 -15.37 0.35
C GLN A 221 -50.73 -15.40 1.87
N GLU A 222 -49.72 -15.63 2.70
CA GLU A 222 -49.84 -15.50 4.16
C GLU A 222 -50.24 -14.08 4.60
N MET A 223 -49.76 -13.05 3.90
CA MET A 223 -50.11 -11.65 4.16
C MET A 223 -51.46 -11.24 3.58
N GLU A 224 -51.97 -11.99 2.59
CA GLU A 224 -53.20 -11.68 1.85
C GLU A 224 -54.41 -12.48 2.35
N ILE A 225 -54.25 -13.31 3.40
CA ILE A 225 -55.37 -13.88 4.16
C ILE A 225 -55.79 -12.84 5.21
N PRO A 226 -56.86 -12.05 4.97
CA PRO A 226 -57.43 -11.19 5.99
C PRO A 226 -58.02 -12.07 7.10
N ALA A 227 -57.85 -11.62 8.35
CA ALA A 227 -58.57 -12.15 9.51
C ALA A 227 -60.09 -12.04 9.33
#